data_AF-K1SHJ6-F1
#
_entry.id   AF-K1SHJ6-F1
#
_cell.length_a   1.000
_cell.length_b   1.000
_cell.length_c   1.000
_cell.angle_alpha   90.00
_cell.angle_beta   90.00
_cell.angle_gamma   90.00
#
_symmetry.space_group_name_H-M   'P 1'
#
loop_
_entity.id
_entity.type
_entity.pdbx_description
1 polymer ?
#
loop_
_entity_poly.entity_id
_entity_poly.type
_entity_poly.pdbx_seq_one_letter_code
_entity_poly.pdbx_strand_id
1 'polypeptide(L)'
;AGEMTRFLEESYPDRRNTQVSAYLGDLLVTCYSTYSRNRRLGLLIGHGCTVKSALNEMTMVAEGYFAADCIRHINFRHKVDMPIAEMAYDVLYRGASARKSMQALTTKLI
;
A
#
# COMPACT_ATOMS: atom_id res chain seq x y z
N ALA A 1 7.21 6.96 -4.87
CA ALA A 1 8.57 6.38 -4.75
C ALA A 1 9.27 6.73 -3.44
N GLY A 2 9.23 7.99 -2.96
CA GLY A 2 10.02 8.41 -1.78
C GLY A 2 9.84 7.59 -0.50
N GLU A 3 8.62 7.13 -0.21
CA GLU A 3 8.38 6.24 0.94
C GLU A 3 9.07 4.88 0.81
N MET A 4 9.01 4.28 -0.38
CA MET A 4 9.70 3.02 -0.68
C MET A 4 11.22 3.17 -0.62
N THR A 5 11.76 4.31 -1.07
CA THR A 5 13.20 4.62 -0.96
C THR A 5 13.65 4.63 0.50
N ARG A 6 12.99 5.44 1.35
CA ARG A 6 13.33 5.54 2.78
C ARG A 6 13.24 4.20 3.50
N PHE A 7 12.19 3.43 3.21
CA PHE A 7 12.02 2.12 3.82
C PHE A 7 13.13 1.15 3.44
N LEU A 8 13.51 1.10 2.16
CA LEU A 8 14.58 0.19 1.69
C LEU A 8 15.95 0.59 2.21
N GLU A 9 16.25 1.90 2.28
CA GLU A 9 17.52 2.40 2.82
C GLU A 9 17.73 2.02 4.28
N GLU A 10 16.66 1.93 5.07
CA GLU A 10 16.73 1.59 6.49
C GLU A 10 16.61 0.09 6.77
N SER A 11 15.80 -0.64 5.97
CA SER A 11 15.45 -2.04 6.26
C SER A 11 16.28 -3.09 5.53
N TYR A 12 17.00 -2.70 4.47
CA TYR A 12 17.82 -3.61 3.67
C TYR A 12 19.25 -3.10 3.52
N PRO A 13 20.27 -3.99 3.59
CA PRO A 13 21.67 -3.59 3.55
C PRO A 13 22.12 -3.06 2.17
N ASP A 14 21.45 -3.47 1.10
CA ASP A 14 21.83 -3.12 -0.26
C ASP A 14 21.15 -1.85 -0.74
N ARG A 15 21.94 -0.92 -1.27
CA ARG A 15 21.42 0.30 -1.88
C ARG A 15 20.64 -0.03 -3.15
N ARG A 16 19.35 0.34 -3.17
CA ARG A 16 18.47 0.16 -4.33
C ARG A 16 17.99 1.51 -4.85
N ASN A 17 18.06 1.71 -6.16
CA ASN A 17 17.47 2.89 -6.79
C ASN A 17 16.01 2.60 -7.19
N THR A 18 15.06 3.08 -6.40
CA THR A 18 13.62 2.88 -6.64
C THR A 18 13.05 3.71 -7.80
N GLN A 19 13.87 4.56 -8.44
CA GLN A 19 13.43 5.40 -9.55
C GLN A 19 13.67 4.74 -10.92
N VAL A 20 14.42 3.63 -10.97
CA VAL A 20 14.63 2.90 -12.23
C VAL A 20 13.33 2.23 -12.70
N SER A 21 13.24 1.96 -14.00
CA SER A 21 12.04 1.43 -14.66
C SER A 21 11.46 0.18 -13.99
N ALA A 22 12.31 -0.73 -13.50
CA ALA A 22 11.86 -1.94 -12.81
C ALA A 22 11.02 -1.68 -11.56
N TYR A 23 11.22 -0.54 -10.87
CA TYR A 23 10.43 -0.16 -9.69
C TYR A 23 9.35 0.85 -10.03
N LEU A 24 9.73 1.96 -10.69
CA LEU A 24 8.79 3.04 -10.99
C LEU A 24 7.79 2.62 -12.06
N GLY A 25 8.24 1.90 -13.09
CA GLY A 25 7.36 1.37 -14.13
C GLY A 25 6.37 0.36 -13.58
N ASP A 26 6.83 -0.57 -12.73
CA ASP A 26 5.98 -1.56 -12.06
C ASP A 26 4.95 -0.91 -11.13
N LEU A 27 5.37 0.10 -10.36
CA LEU A 27 4.46 0.90 -9.53
C LEU A 27 3.37 1.57 -10.39
N LEU A 28 3.76 2.23 -11.48
CA LEU A 28 2.81 2.95 -12.33
C LEU A 28 1.82 1.99 -13.01
N VAL A 29 2.29 0.91 -13.63
CA VAL A 29 1.39 -0.06 -14.28
C VAL A 29 0.46 -0.71 -13.25
N THR A 30 0.95 -1.01 -12.04
CA THR A 30 0.11 -1.57 -10.97
C THR A 30 -0.94 -0.58 -10.46
N CYS A 31 -0.63 0.72 -10.39
CA CYS A 31 -1.58 1.75 -9.95
C CYS A 31 -2.62 2.11 -11.02
N TYR A 32 -2.26 2.08 -12.31
CA TYR A 32 -3.14 2.55 -13.39
C TYR A 32 -3.85 1.42 -14.16
N SER A 33 -3.28 0.22 -14.22
CA SER A 33 -3.86 -0.89 -14.99
C SER A 33 -5.14 -1.42 -14.36
N THR A 34 -6.18 -1.60 -15.17
CA THR A 34 -7.42 -2.29 -14.77
C THR A 34 -7.22 -3.77 -14.46
N TYR A 35 -6.11 -4.36 -14.91
CA TYR A 35 -5.74 -5.75 -14.62
C TYR A 35 -5.05 -5.93 -13.26
N SER A 36 -4.68 -4.84 -12.59
CA SER A 36 -4.05 -4.90 -11.28
C SER A 36 -5.06 -5.36 -10.21
N ARG A 37 -4.75 -6.50 -9.58
CA ARG A 37 -5.55 -7.07 -8.48
C ARG A 37 -5.55 -6.15 -7.25
N ASN A 38 -4.39 -5.55 -6.92
CA ASN A 38 -4.30 -4.60 -5.81
C ASN A 38 -5.15 -3.35 -6.07
N ARG A 39 -5.12 -2.84 -7.31
CA ARG A 39 -5.96 -1.71 -7.70
C ARG A 39 -7.44 -2.06 -7.60
N ARG A 40 -7.84 -3.24 -8.10
CA ARG A 40 -9.22 -3.72 -7.99
C ARG A 40 -9.67 -3.83 -6.53
N LEU A 41 -8.85 -4.42 -5.65
CA LEU A 41 -9.14 -4.49 -4.21
C LEU A 41 -9.35 -3.08 -3.62
N GLY A 42 -8.43 -2.16 -3.91
CA GLY A 42 -8.51 -0.78 -3.44
C GLY A 42 -9.77 -0.04 -3.94
N LEU A 43 -10.19 -0.28 -5.19
CA LEU A 43 -11.41 0.30 -5.75
C LEU A 43 -12.66 -0.22 -5.04
N LEU A 44 -12.78 -1.53 -4.81
CA LEU A 44 -13.93 -2.11 -4.09
C LEU A 44 -14.05 -1.50 -2.69
N ILE A 45 -12.94 -1.43 -1.96
CA ILE A 45 -12.89 -0.82 -0.62
C ILE A 45 -13.24 0.67 -0.69
N GLY A 46 -12.71 1.40 -1.68
CA GLY A 46 -13.00 2.81 -1.91
C GLY A 46 -14.47 3.09 -2.24
N HIS A 47 -15.15 2.14 -2.88
CA HIS A 47 -16.60 2.18 -3.13
C HIS A 47 -17.46 1.78 -1.92
N GLY A 48 -16.84 1.43 -0.79
CA GLY A 48 -17.52 1.14 0.47
C GLY A 48 -17.70 -0.34 0.77
N CYS A 49 -17.15 -1.25 -0.04
CA CYS A 49 -17.09 -2.66 0.33
C CYS A 49 -16.22 -2.85 1.58
N THR A 50 -16.63 -3.76 2.45
CA THR A 50 -15.73 -4.21 3.54
C THR A 50 -14.56 -4.98 2.95
N VAL A 51 -13.41 -4.97 3.62
CA VAL A 51 -12.22 -5.72 3.19
C VAL A 51 -12.55 -7.20 2.96
N LYS A 52 -13.31 -7.80 3.89
CA LYS A 52 -13.77 -9.19 3.77
C LYS A 52 -14.64 -9.43 2.53
N SER A 53 -15.59 -8.54 2.26
CA SER A 53 -16.46 -8.66 1.08
C SER A 53 -15.65 -8.51 -0.21
N ALA A 54 -14.73 -7.55 -0.25
CA ALA A 54 -13.89 -7.31 -1.42
C ALA A 54 -12.97 -8.50 -1.71
N LEU A 55 -12.36 -9.10 -0.67
CA LEU A 55 -11.56 -10.32 -0.82
C LEU A 55 -12.39 -11.52 -1.30
N ASN A 56 -13.63 -11.66 -0.82
CA ASN A 56 -14.53 -12.75 -1.25
C ASN A 56 -15.02 -12.60 -2.70
N GLU A 57 -15.15 -11.37 -3.21
CA GLU A 57 -15.53 -11.12 -4.60
C GLU A 57 -14.39 -11.42 -5.59
N MET A 58 -13.15 -11.36 -5.12
CA MET A 58 -11.97 -11.57 -5.94
C MET A 58 -11.66 -13.06 -6.12
N THR A 59 -11.53 -13.49 -7.36
CA THR A 59 -11.11 -14.86 -7.71
C THR A 59 -9.60 -15.08 -7.59
N MET A 60 -8.83 -14.01 -7.42
CA MET A 60 -7.37 -14.04 -7.33
C MET A 60 -6.89 -13.25 -6.12
N VAL A 61 -5.75 -13.68 -5.57
CA VAL A 61 -5.11 -13.03 -4.43
C VAL A 61 -4.53 -11.67 -4.81
N ALA A 62 -4.82 -10.65 -4.02
CA ALA A 62 -4.13 -9.37 -4.04
C ALA A 62 -2.92 -9.42 -3.09
N GLU A 63 -1.71 -9.53 -3.62
CA GLU A 63 -0.49 -9.63 -2.80
C GLU A 63 -0.28 -8.40 -1.90
N GLY A 64 -0.77 -7.24 -2.32
CA GLY A 64 -0.73 -5.99 -1.55
C GLY A 64 -1.46 -6.06 -0.22
N TYR A 65 -2.47 -6.94 -0.08
CA TYR A 65 -3.13 -7.20 1.20
C TYR A 65 -2.12 -7.72 2.22
N PHE A 66 -1.50 -8.87 1.95
CA PHE A 66 -0.51 -9.49 2.84
C PHE A 66 0.75 -8.65 2.98
N ALA A 67 1.19 -8.00 1.90
CA ALA A 67 2.38 -7.16 1.92
C ALA A 67 2.25 -5.98 2.89
N ALA A 68 1.05 -5.42 3.08
CA ALA A 68 0.84 -4.31 4.01
C ALA A 68 1.12 -4.72 5.47
N ASP A 69 0.69 -5.91 5.90
CA ASP A 69 1.01 -6.43 7.24
C ASP A 69 2.50 -6.74 7.40
N CYS A 70 3.12 -7.35 6.38
CA CYS A 70 4.57 -7.59 6.37
C CYS A 70 5.38 -6.30 6.49
N ILE A 71 5.04 -5.27 5.71
CA ILE A 71 5.71 -3.96 5.76
C ILE A 71 5.53 -3.34 7.15
N ARG A 72 4.31 -3.36 7.71
CA ARG A 72 4.05 -2.84 9.06
C ARG A 72 4.90 -3.54 10.13
N HIS A 73 5.02 -4.86 10.04
CA HIS A 73 5.83 -5.69 10.94
C HIS A 73 7.32 -5.40 10.82
N ILE A 74 7.85 -5.30 9.60
CA ILE A 74 9.27 -4.95 9.39
C ILE A 74 9.52 -3.53 9.91
N ASN A 75 8.66 -2.56 9.55
CA ASN A 75 8.82 -1.17 9.92
C ASN A 75 8.70 -0.92 11.43
N PHE A 76 8.09 -1.82 12.21
CA PHE A 76 8.09 -1.74 13.67
C PHE A 76 9.51 -1.66 14.27
N ARG A 77 10.48 -2.32 13.63
CA ARG A 77 11.90 -2.30 14.06
C ARG A 77 12.66 -1.09 13.57
N HIS A 78 12.35 -0.64 12.35
CA HIS A 78 13.10 0.42 11.65
C HIS A 78 12.54 1.84 11.89
N LYS A 79 11.26 1.96 12.27
CA LYS A 79 10.59 3.22 12.61
C LYS A 79 10.66 4.27 11.50
N VAL A 80 10.59 3.84 10.23
CA VAL A 80 10.55 4.74 9.07
C VAL A 80 9.18 5.41 8.96
N ASP A 81 9.13 6.70 8.67
CA ASP A 81 7.85 7.39 8.38
C ASP A 81 7.28 6.91 7.03
N MET A 82 6.24 6.09 7.14
CA MET A 82 5.56 5.41 6.03
C MET A 82 4.04 5.71 6.00
N PRO A 83 3.64 6.98 5.83
CA PRO A 83 2.24 7.38 5.98
C PRO A 83 1.28 6.70 5.00
N ILE A 84 1.73 6.38 3.78
CA ILE A 84 0.86 5.73 2.78
C ILE A 84 0.68 4.25 3.14
N ALA A 85 1.76 3.53 3.44
CA ALA A 85 1.68 2.12 3.82
C ALA A 85 0.98 1.91 5.18
N GLU A 86 1.18 2.80 6.14
CA GLU A 86 0.45 2.78 7.42
C GLU A 86 -1.05 3.00 7.21
N MET A 87 -1.43 3.97 6.38
CA MET A 87 -2.84 4.20 6.05
C MET A 87 -3.46 2.97 5.38
N ALA A 88 -2.74 2.37 4.43
CA ALA A 88 -3.18 1.14 3.77
C ALA A 88 -3.38 0.00 4.79
N TYR A 89 -2.42 -0.20 5.70
CA TYR A 89 -2.54 -1.19 6.77
C TYR A 89 -3.76 -0.95 7.67
N ASP A 90 -3.96 0.29 8.13
CA ASP A 90 -5.07 0.63 9.02
C ASP A 90 -6.44 0.39 8.35
N VAL A 91 -6.56 0.68 7.05
CA VAL A 91 -7.78 0.39 6.28
C VAL A 91 -7.97 -1.11 6.11
N LEU A 92 -6.92 -1.85 5.74
CA LEU A 92 -7.00 -3.26 5.40
C LEU A 92 -7.19 -4.16 6.64
N TYR A 93 -6.55 -3.83 7.76
CA TYR A 93 -6.47 -4.71 8.93
C TYR A 93 -7.17 -4.18 10.19
N ARG A 94 -7.34 -2.85 10.31
CA ARG A 94 -7.95 -2.24 11.52
C ARG A 94 -9.34 -1.67 11.28
N GLY A 95 -9.88 -1.85 10.08
CA GLY A 95 -11.23 -1.37 9.72
C GLY A 95 -11.34 0.14 9.68
N ALA A 96 -10.24 0.86 9.48
CA ALA A 96 -10.28 2.32 9.33
C ALA A 96 -11.08 2.71 8.07
N SER A 97 -11.82 3.82 8.15
CA SER A 97 -12.59 4.33 7.01
C SER A 97 -11.64 4.86 5.93
N ALA A 98 -11.60 4.20 4.76
CA ALA A 98 -10.77 4.62 3.64
C ALA A 98 -10.94 6.09 3.27
N ARG A 99 -12.19 6.61 3.30
CA ARG A 99 -12.49 8.02 3.02
C ARG A 99 -11.87 8.96 4.04
N LYS A 100 -12.04 8.70 5.33
CA LYS A 100 -11.47 9.55 6.40
C LYS A 100 -9.95 9.47 6.40
N SER A 101 -9.41 8.27 6.25
CA SER A 101 -7.96 8.05 6.23
C SER A 101 -7.30 8.73 5.04
N MET A 102 -7.92 8.70 3.85
CA MET A 102 -7.43 9.42 2.67
C MET A 102 -7.44 10.94 2.89
N GLN A 103 -8.51 11.50 3.47
CA GLN A 103 -8.57 12.93 3.78
C GLN A 103 -7.44 13.35 4.73
N ALA A 104 -7.23 12.60 5.82
CA ALA A 104 -6.15 12.86 6.77
C ALA A 104 -4.76 12.74 6.11
N LEU A 105 -4.57 11.73 5.25
CA LEU A 105 -3.33 11.52 4.51
C LEU A 105 -3.04 12.68 3.55
N THR A 106 -4.05 13.16 2.82
CA THR A 106 -3.93 14.32 1.94
C THR A 106 -3.46 15.56 2.71
N THR A 107 -4.02 15.83 3.89
CA THR A 107 -3.58 16.95 4.74
C THR A 107 -2.16 16.78 5.28
N LYS A 108 -1.67 15.55 5.46
CA LYS A 108 -0.29 15.28 5.92
C LYS A 108 0.74 15.45 4.79
N LEU A 109 0.37 15.15 3.55
CA LEU A 109 1.30 15.08 2.41
C LEU A 109 1.34 16.33 1.52
N ILE A 110 0.35 17.21 1.64
CA ILE A 110 0.29 18.53 0.99
C ILE A 110 0.73 19.59 1.99
#